data_AF-A0A850P819-F1
#
_entry.id   AF-A0A850P819-F1
#
_cell.length_a   1.000
_cell.length_b   1.000
_cell.length_c   1.000
_cell.angle_alpha   90.00
_cell.angle_beta   90.00
_cell.angle_gamma   90.00
#
_symmetry.space_group_name_H-M   'P 1'
#
loop_
_entity.id
_entity.type
_entity.pdbx_description
1 polymer ?
#
loop_
_entity_poly.entity_id
_entity_poly.type
_entity_poly.pdbx_seq_one_letter_code
_entity_poly.pdbx_strand_id
1 'polypeptide(L)' 'FETGSELRAGLGRWIAHYNERRPHTALAGRTPDEAYHDVPTPSGPGLTPDQMANSNAVRMAA' A
#
# COMPACT_ATOMS: atom_id res chain seq x y z
N PHE A 1 -6.83 27.14 -2.55
CA PHE A 1 -7.27 27.10 -1.14
C PHE A 1 -7.13 28.51 -0.60
N GLU A 2 -8.20 29.04 -0.03
CA GLU A 2 -8.27 30.42 0.45
C GLU A 2 -8.02 30.50 1.97
N THR A 3 -8.20 29.39 2.68
CA THR A 3 -7.90 29.28 4.12
C THR A 3 -6.99 28.11 4.45
N GLY A 4 -6.36 28.16 5.64
CA GLY A 4 -5.57 27.04 6.16
C GLY A 4 -6.40 25.76 6.39
N SER A 5 -7.68 25.91 6.73
CA SER A 5 -8.60 24.77 6.91
C SER A 5 -8.92 24.09 5.57
N GLU A 6 -9.14 24.88 4.52
CA GLU A 6 -9.34 24.36 3.17
C GLU A 6 -8.10 23.67 2.64
N LEU A 7 -6.91 24.24 2.87
CA LEU A 7 -5.64 23.62 2.51
C LEU A 7 -5.47 22.26 3.20
N ARG A 8 -5.74 22.18 4.51
CA ARG A 8 -5.68 20.92 5.26
C ARG A 8 -6.64 19.88 4.70
N ALA A 9 -7.87 20.27 4.39
CA ALA A 9 -8.86 19.37 3.80
C ALA A 9 -8.47 18.91 2.39
N GLY A 10 -7.90 19.81 1.58
CA GLY A 10 -7.37 19.49 0.26
C GLY A 10 -6.20 18.52 0.31
N LEU A 11 -5.26 18.75 1.22
CA LEU A 11 -4.10 17.87 1.42
C LEU A 11 -4.55 16.47 1.88
N GLY A 12 -5.49 16.39 2.82
CA GLY A 12 -6.04 15.11 3.26
C GLY A 12 -6.64 14.32 2.09
N ARG A 13 -7.42 14.97 1.22
CA ARG A 13 -7.97 14.34 0.01
C ARG A 13 -6.89 13.88 -0.97
N TRP A 14 -5.84 14.68 -1.16
CA TRP A 14 -4.76 14.34 -2.06
C TRP A 14 -3.95 13.14 -1.54
N ILE A 15 -3.62 13.12 -0.24
CA ILE A 15 -2.92 12.00 0.40
C ILE A 15 -3.73 10.70 0.28
N ALA A 16 -5.03 10.74 0.62
CA ALA A 16 -5.90 9.57 0.49
C ALA A 16 -5.94 9.06 -0.95
N HIS A 17 -6.12 9.95 -1.94
CA HIS A 17 -6.11 9.56 -3.35
C HIS A 17 -4.77 8.94 -3.79
N TYR A 18 -3.63 9.49 -3.34
CA TYR A 18 -2.31 8.94 -3.66
C TYR A 18 -2.16 7.53 -3.08
N ASN A 19 -2.48 7.36 -1.80
CA ASN A 19 -2.33 6.10 -1.09
C ASN A 19 -3.28 5.00 -1.59
N GLU A 20 -4.51 5.35 -1.94
CA GLU A 20 -5.54 4.38 -2.32
C GLU A 20 -5.53 4.02 -3.81
N ARG A 21 -5.10 4.94 -4.69
CA ARG A 21 -5.40 4.83 -6.13
C ARG A 21 -4.21 4.91 -7.05
N ARG A 22 -3.02 5.31 -6.59
CA ARG A 22 -1.86 5.45 -7.46
C ARG A 22 -0.96 4.22 -7.39
N PRO A 23 -0.89 3.40 -8.45
CA PRO A 23 0.06 2.31 -8.50
C PRO A 23 1.49 2.85 -8.68
N HIS A 24 2.45 2.26 -7.99
CA HIS A 24 3.86 2.65 -8.06
C HIS A 24 4.74 1.53 -8.59
N THR A 25 5.62 1.85 -9.55
CA THR A 25 6.59 0.89 -10.09
C THR A 25 7.50 0.29 -9.01
N ALA A 26 7.91 1.11 -8.04
CA ALA A 26 8.72 0.65 -6.90
C ALA A 26 7.97 -0.35 -5.99
N LEU A 27 6.64 -0.34 -6.04
CA LEU A 27 5.75 -1.26 -5.32
C LEU A 27 5.20 -2.35 -6.24
N ALA A 28 5.89 -2.66 -7.33
CA ALA A 28 5.47 -3.65 -8.33
C ALA A 28 4.05 -3.38 -8.90
N GLY A 29 3.69 -2.10 -9.04
CA GLY A 29 2.38 -1.69 -9.55
C GLY A 29 1.27 -1.65 -8.51
N ARG A 30 1.57 -1.88 -7.24
CA ARG A 30 0.61 -1.74 -6.13
C ARG A 30 0.51 -0.29 -5.66
N THR A 31 -0.60 0.03 -5.01
CA THR A 31 -0.74 1.29 -4.27
C THR A 31 -0.03 1.21 -2.91
N PRO A 32 0.29 2.34 -2.27
CA PRO A 32 0.86 2.33 -0.92
C PRO A 32 -0.01 1.59 0.09
N ASP A 33 -1.34 1.76 0.04
CA ASP A 33 -2.25 1.07 0.97
C ASP A 33 -2.20 -0.45 0.79
N GLU A 34 -2.22 -0.93 -0.45
CA GLU A 34 -2.04 -2.35 -0.71
C GLU A 34 -0.68 -2.84 -0.17
N ALA A 35 0.40 -2.10 -0.46
CA ALA A 35 1.74 -2.53 -0.09
C ALA A 35 1.98 -2.61 1.42
N TYR A 36 1.36 -1.73 2.21
CA TYR A 36 1.66 -1.57 3.64
C TYR A 36 0.51 -1.93 4.59
N HIS A 37 -0.73 -1.90 4.14
CA HIS A 37 -1.91 -2.13 4.98
C HIS A 37 -2.65 -3.43 4.66
N ASP A 38 -2.54 -3.98 3.44
CA ASP A 38 -3.07 -5.31 3.10
C ASP A 38 -2.12 -6.46 3.47
N VAL A 39 -0.95 -6.17 4.05
CA VAL A 39 -0.10 -7.22 4.61
C VAL A 39 -0.75 -7.66 5.91
N PRO A 40 -1.22 -8.91 6.06
CA PRO A 40 -1.60 -9.39 7.36
C PRO A 40 -0.35 -9.28 8.22
N THR A 41 -0.38 -8.42 9.23
CA THR A 41 0.64 -8.45 10.28
C THR A 41 0.68 -9.89 10.75
N PRO A 42 1.81 -10.61 10.63
CA PRO A 42 1.86 -11.97 11.15
C PRO A 42 1.73 -11.86 12.67
N SER A 43 0.49 -11.95 13.17
CA SER A 43 0.17 -12.14 14.57
C SER A 43 0.47 -13.59 14.93
N GLY A 44 1.74 -13.96 14.82
CA GLY A 44 2.23 -15.29 15.09
C GLY A 44 3.76 -15.22 15.25
N PRO A 45 4.33 -15.78 16.32
CA PRO A 45 5.77 -15.82 16.47
C PRO A 45 6.34 -16.80 15.43
N GLY A 46 6.73 -16.29 14.25
CA GLY A 46 7.52 -17.07 13.29
C GLY A 46 7.16 -17.01 11.81
N LEU A 47 6.63 -15.90 11.27
CA LEU A 47 6.57 -15.72 9.81
C LEU A 47 7.66 -14.75 9.37
N THR A 48 8.75 -15.30 8.83
CA THR A 48 9.80 -14.52 8.17
C THR A 48 9.34 -14.09 6.76
N PRO A 49 9.78 -12.92 6.26
CA PRO A 49 9.38 -12.39 4.94
C PRO A 49 9.63 -13.32 3.74
N ASP A 50 10.56 -14.27 3.85
CA ASP A 50 11.00 -15.15 2.76
C ASP A 50 9.89 -16.05 2.20
N GLN A 51 8.84 -16.34 2.97
CA GLN A 51 7.77 -17.25 2.54
C GLN A 51 6.67 -16.57 1.69
N MET A 52 6.52 -15.25 1.82
CA MET A 52 5.51 -14.49 1.06
C MET A 52 5.95 -14.24 -0.40
N ALA A 53 7.25 -14.08 -0.65
CA ALA A 53 7.80 -13.91 -2.00
C ALA A 53 7.52 -15.14 -2.91
N ASN A 54 7.64 -16.35 -2.34
CA ASN A 54 7.41 -17.59 -3.09
C ASN A 54 5.92 -17.82 -3.45
N SER A 55 4.99 -17.29 -2.64
CA SER A 55 3.55 -17.46 -2.87
C SER A 55 3.02 -16.59 -4.00
N ASN A 56 3.60 -15.40 -4.21
CA ASN A 56 3.25 -14.52 -5.33
C ASN A 56 3.87 -14.99 -6.66
N ALA A 57 5.05 -15.61 -6.64
CA ALA A 57 5.66 -16.18 -7.84
C ALA A 57 4.83 -17.35 -8.41
N VAL A 58 4.23 -18.18 -7.55
CA VAL A 58 3.37 -19.31 -7.96
C VAL A 58 2.06 -18.85 -8.62
N ARG A 59 1.51 -17.71 -8.20
CA ARG A 59 0.27 -17.16 -8.80
C ARG A 59 0.46 -16.53 -10.18
N MET A 60 1.67 -16.10 -10.53
CA MET A 60 1.98 -15.49 -11.84
C MET A 60 2.37 -16.52 -12.91
N ALA A 61 2.46 -17.81 -12.55
CA ALA A 61 2.89 -18.90 -13.43
C ALA A 61 1.77 -19.91 -13.78
N ALA A 62 0.51 -19.58 -13.49
CA ALA A 62 -0.67 -20.42 -13.75
C ALA A 62 -1.65 -19.76 -14.74
#